data_AF-E6UER6-F1
#
_entry.id   AF-E6UER6-F1
#
_cell.length_a   1.000
_cell.length_b   1.000
_cell.length_c   1.000
_cell.angle_alpha   90.00
_cell.angle_beta   90.00
_cell.angle_gamma   90.00
#
_symmetry.space_group_name_H-M   'P 1'
#
loop_
_entity.id
_entity.type
_entity.pdbx_description
1 polymer ?
#
loop_
_entity_poly.entity_id
_entity_poly.type
_entity_poly.pdbx_seq_one_letter_code
_entity_poly.pdbx_strand_id
1 'polypeptide(L)'
;MSAKERRKIESLMAFHAAPTLMGIKCGSLPAFNAKEYDLHEVERLFADGYFGSRINARSVTRSSGRMLVYVYDKVLLEKTLSDRDIRDFLAGCGYADSWDTVQCIDRLCSRLGEKDFPHEIGIFLGYPLEDVKGFIANCGQGCKLCGTWKVYGDVEKAKEMFERFENCRLHLCRELRNGKKLRNCAADVTAVA
;
A
#
# COMPACT_ATOMS: atom_id res chain seq x y z
N MET A 1 17.01 18.05 -2.66
CA MET A 1 16.55 17.66 -1.30
C MET A 1 17.68 17.60 -0.26
N SER A 2 17.49 18.25 0.89
CA SER A 2 18.39 18.16 2.06
C SER A 2 18.29 16.81 2.80
N ALA A 3 19.31 16.47 3.60
CA ALA A 3 19.28 15.23 4.40
C ALA A 3 18.14 15.21 5.43
N LYS A 4 17.75 16.37 5.96
CA LYS A 4 16.64 16.50 6.93
C LYS A 4 15.29 16.21 6.26
N GLU A 5 15.04 16.78 5.09
CA GLU A 5 13.82 16.54 4.31
C GLU A 5 13.68 15.07 3.91
N ARG A 6 14.78 14.47 3.41
CA ARG A 6 14.81 13.04 3.07
C ARG A 6 14.41 12.17 4.26
N ARG A 7 15.00 12.41 5.44
CA ARG A 7 14.66 11.67 6.66
C ARG A 7 13.20 11.83 7.07
N LYS A 8 12.62 13.02 6.88
CA LYS A 8 11.19 13.26 7.15
C LYS A 8 10.31 12.41 6.24
N ILE A 9 10.60 12.39 4.92
CA ILE A 9 9.89 11.58 3.93
C ILE A 9 10.06 10.08 4.22
N GLU A 10 11.28 9.62 4.46
CA GLU A 10 11.57 8.22 4.80
C GLU A 10 10.87 7.77 6.08
N SER A 11 10.75 8.65 7.08
CA SER A 11 10.03 8.34 8.34
C SER A 11 8.53 8.18 8.12
N LEU A 12 7.91 9.02 7.28
CA LEU A 12 6.50 8.88 6.92
C LEU A 12 6.26 7.57 6.16
N MET A 13 7.16 7.25 5.23
CA MET A 13 7.11 5.97 4.52
C MET A 13 7.27 4.77 5.45
N ALA A 14 8.24 4.80 6.37
CA ALA A 14 8.39 3.74 7.36
C ALA A 14 7.11 3.57 8.17
N PHE A 15 6.49 4.67 8.60
CA PHE A 15 5.28 4.60 9.40
C PHE A 15 4.10 3.98 8.66
N HIS A 16 3.85 4.37 7.41
CA HIS A 16 2.65 3.96 6.66
C HIS A 16 2.86 2.74 5.73
N ALA A 17 4.10 2.47 5.32
CA ALA A 17 4.44 1.40 4.39
C ALA A 17 5.23 0.24 5.01
N ALA A 18 5.56 0.28 6.31
CA ALA A 18 6.29 -0.81 6.98
C ALA A 18 5.77 -2.22 6.68
N PRO A 19 4.47 -2.52 6.75
CA PRO A 19 3.99 -3.88 6.48
C PRO A 19 4.31 -4.36 5.06
N THR A 20 4.30 -3.46 4.08
CA THR A 20 4.65 -3.77 2.69
C THR A 20 6.16 -3.86 2.50
N LEU A 21 6.89 -2.89 3.06
CA LEU A 21 8.35 -2.86 3.02
C LEU A 21 8.98 -4.09 3.70
N MET A 22 8.32 -4.65 4.70
CA MET A 22 8.75 -5.86 5.40
C MET A 22 8.16 -7.15 4.82
N GLY A 23 7.49 -7.10 3.67
CA GLY A 23 6.99 -8.29 2.96
C GLY A 23 5.84 -9.02 3.65
N ILE A 24 5.05 -8.34 4.50
CA ILE A 24 3.86 -8.90 5.14
C ILE A 24 2.60 -8.61 4.33
N LYS A 25 2.55 -7.45 3.66
CA LYS A 25 1.40 -6.93 2.91
C LYS A 25 1.78 -6.71 1.45
N CYS A 26 0.86 -6.92 0.52
CA CYS A 26 1.15 -6.70 -0.90
C CYS A 26 1.24 -5.22 -1.28
N GLY A 27 0.63 -4.31 -0.52
CA GLY A 27 0.70 -2.88 -0.82
C GLY A 27 0.31 -1.92 0.31
N SER A 28 0.84 -0.70 0.24
CA SER A 28 0.57 0.43 1.13
C SER A 28 0.39 1.71 0.32
N LEU A 29 -0.38 2.66 0.84
CA LEU A 29 -0.68 3.92 0.16
C LEU A 29 -0.40 5.15 1.05
N PRO A 30 0.87 5.43 1.41
CA PRO A 30 1.22 6.68 2.06
C PRO A 30 0.75 7.90 1.26
N ALA A 31 0.29 8.92 1.98
CA ALA A 31 -0.18 10.16 1.39
C ALA A 31 0.69 11.33 1.83
N PHE A 32 1.10 12.16 0.88
CA PHE A 32 1.85 13.39 1.09
C PHE A 32 0.99 14.59 0.72
N ASN A 33 1.17 15.70 1.43
CA ASN A 33 0.48 16.95 1.15
C ASN A 33 1.47 18.06 0.81
N ALA A 34 1.12 18.90 -0.17
CA ALA A 34 1.99 19.97 -0.66
C ALA A 34 2.29 21.07 0.37
N LYS A 35 1.56 21.13 1.49
CA LYS A 35 1.81 22.10 2.57
C LYS A 35 3.00 21.70 3.44
N GLU A 36 3.32 20.42 3.50
CA GLU A 36 4.37 19.89 4.38
C GLU A 36 5.58 19.31 3.65
N TYR A 37 5.44 19.01 2.36
CA TYR A 37 6.43 18.32 1.53
C TYR A 37 6.50 18.94 0.14
N ASP A 38 7.70 19.01 -0.41
CA ASP A 38 7.90 19.18 -1.84
C ASP A 38 7.54 17.87 -2.56
N LEU A 39 6.41 17.86 -3.25
CA LEU A 39 5.88 16.66 -3.92
C LEU A 39 6.77 16.22 -5.09
N HIS A 40 7.49 17.13 -5.75
CA HIS A 40 8.44 16.76 -6.80
C HIS A 40 9.64 16.02 -6.23
N GLU A 41 10.11 16.39 -5.02
CA GLU A 41 11.16 15.65 -4.34
C GLU A 41 10.70 14.27 -3.84
N VAL A 42 9.44 14.15 -3.38
CA VAL A 42 8.85 12.86 -3.02
C VAL A 42 8.79 11.93 -4.24
N GLU A 43 8.26 12.44 -5.36
CA GLU A 43 8.16 11.69 -6.61
C GLU A 43 9.53 11.25 -7.12
N ARG A 44 10.51 12.16 -7.16
CA ARG A 44 11.89 11.84 -7.55
C ARG A 44 12.54 10.82 -6.63
N LEU A 45 12.27 10.87 -5.33
CA LEU A 45 12.88 9.95 -4.37
C LEU A 45 12.41 8.51 -4.57
N PHE A 46 11.13 8.30 -4.85
CA PHE A 46 10.53 6.98 -5.04
C PHE A 46 10.33 6.60 -6.51
N ALA A 47 10.97 7.33 -7.42
CA ALA A 47 11.13 6.89 -8.80
C ALA A 47 11.90 5.55 -8.85
N ASP A 48 11.75 4.84 -9.97
CA ASP A 48 12.10 3.44 -10.14
C ASP A 48 13.43 3.02 -9.47
N GLY A 49 13.37 1.93 -8.69
CA GLY A 49 14.54 1.27 -8.11
C GLY A 49 14.93 1.71 -6.70
N TYR A 50 14.24 2.66 -6.06
CA TYR A 50 14.60 3.10 -4.69
C TYR A 50 14.65 1.95 -3.66
N PHE A 51 13.74 0.98 -3.78
CA PHE A 51 13.64 -0.19 -2.90
C PHE A 51 14.16 -1.49 -3.55
N GLY A 52 14.98 -1.39 -4.61
CA GLY A 52 15.45 -2.54 -5.34
C GLY A 52 14.42 -3.09 -6.35
N SER A 53 14.45 -4.40 -6.59
CA SER A 53 13.67 -5.06 -7.66
C SER A 53 12.31 -5.59 -7.22
N ARG A 54 12.15 -5.96 -5.94
CA ARG A 54 10.94 -6.61 -5.41
C ARG A 54 9.86 -5.62 -5.01
N ILE A 55 10.25 -4.53 -4.34
CA ILE A 55 9.34 -3.48 -3.92
C ILE A 55 9.39 -2.33 -4.92
N ASN A 56 8.23 -1.92 -5.41
CA ASN A 56 8.09 -0.79 -6.33
C ASN A 56 7.13 0.25 -5.77
N ALA A 57 7.20 1.46 -6.34
CA ALA A 57 6.33 2.57 -5.99
C ALA A 57 5.76 3.23 -7.25
N ARG A 58 4.52 3.71 -7.18
CA ARG A 58 3.87 4.55 -8.20
C ARG A 58 3.27 5.77 -7.53
N SER A 59 3.65 6.96 -7.99
CA SER A 59 3.11 8.22 -7.49
C SER A 59 1.86 8.63 -8.27
N VAL A 60 0.82 9.06 -7.57
CA VAL A 60 -0.44 9.55 -8.15
C VAL A 60 -0.77 10.89 -7.51
N THR A 61 -0.68 11.96 -8.30
CA THR A 61 -1.04 13.31 -7.86
C THR A 61 -2.55 13.53 -8.00
N ARG A 62 -3.17 14.07 -6.95
CA ARG A 62 -4.59 14.45 -6.93
C ARG A 62 -4.73 15.97 -7.01
N SER A 63 -5.83 16.43 -7.60
CA SER A 63 -6.17 17.86 -7.74
C SER A 63 -6.23 18.63 -6.41
N SER A 64 -6.40 17.94 -5.28
CA SER A 64 -6.43 18.53 -3.94
C SER A 64 -5.06 18.95 -3.38
N GLY A 65 -3.98 18.92 -4.18
CA GLY A 65 -2.61 19.15 -3.68
C GLY A 65 -2.10 18.02 -2.79
N ARG A 66 -2.57 16.80 -3.02
CA ARG A 66 -2.13 15.58 -2.33
C ARG A 66 -1.50 14.63 -3.34
N MET A 67 -0.44 13.95 -2.94
CA MET A 67 0.16 12.85 -3.70
C MET A 67 -0.02 11.56 -2.91
N LEU A 68 -0.49 10.52 -3.58
CA LEU A 68 -0.50 9.16 -3.07
C LEU A 68 0.71 8.44 -3.65
N VAL A 69 1.44 7.71 -2.82
CA VAL A 69 2.52 6.84 -3.28
C VAL A 69 2.06 5.42 -3.05
N TYR A 70 1.66 4.71 -4.10
CA TYR A 70 1.31 3.30 -4.01
C TYR A 70 2.60 2.47 -4.00
N VAL A 71 2.97 1.97 -2.83
CA VAL A 71 4.10 1.05 -2.65
C VAL A 71 3.57 -0.37 -2.64
N TYR A 72 4.20 -1.27 -3.39
CA TYR A 72 3.76 -2.65 -3.50
C TYR A 72 4.93 -3.63 -3.59
N ASP A 73 4.72 -4.83 -3.04
CA ASP A 73 5.56 -5.99 -3.25
C ASP A 73 5.06 -6.74 -4.47
N LYS A 74 5.88 -6.80 -5.53
CA LYS A 74 5.51 -7.45 -6.80
C LYS A 74 5.06 -8.89 -6.62
N VAL A 75 5.81 -9.67 -5.86
CA VAL A 75 5.57 -11.11 -5.70
C VAL A 75 4.27 -11.35 -4.94
N LEU A 76 4.06 -10.61 -3.84
CA LEU A 76 2.83 -10.74 -3.08
C LEU A 76 1.62 -10.25 -3.86
N LEU A 77 1.77 -9.14 -4.60
CA LEU A 77 0.67 -8.60 -5.40
C LEU A 77 0.30 -9.52 -6.56
N GLU A 78 1.28 -10.07 -7.28
CA GLU A 78 1.06 -11.08 -8.32
C GLU A 78 0.31 -12.30 -7.75
N LYS A 79 0.73 -12.79 -6.58
CA LYS A 79 0.03 -13.87 -5.88
C LYS A 79 -1.41 -13.49 -5.54
N THR A 80 -1.64 -12.30 -4.97
CA THR A 80 -2.99 -11.81 -4.65
C THR A 80 -3.86 -11.71 -5.90
N LEU A 81 -3.34 -11.19 -7.01
CA LEU A 81 -4.08 -11.04 -8.26
C LEU A 81 -4.21 -12.36 -9.04
N SER A 82 -3.51 -13.43 -8.66
CA SER A 82 -3.72 -14.77 -9.23
C SER A 82 -4.90 -15.52 -8.63
N ASP A 83 -5.46 -15.02 -7.52
CA ASP A 83 -6.63 -15.60 -6.87
C ASP A 83 -7.89 -15.37 -7.72
N ARG A 84 -8.65 -16.44 -7.95
CA ARG A 84 -9.81 -16.43 -8.83
C ARG A 84 -10.97 -15.59 -8.28
N ASP A 85 -11.25 -15.66 -6.98
CA ASP A 85 -12.34 -14.90 -6.37
C ASP A 85 -12.05 -13.39 -6.38
N ILE A 86 -10.76 -13.04 -6.26
CA ILE A 86 -10.28 -11.67 -6.43
C ILE A 86 -10.42 -11.21 -7.87
N ARG A 87 -10.03 -12.03 -8.86
CA ARG A 87 -10.19 -11.73 -10.29
C ARG A 87 -11.65 -11.50 -10.66
N ASP A 88 -12.54 -12.38 -10.22
CA ASP A 88 -13.98 -12.28 -10.46
C ASP A 88 -14.56 -11.00 -9.83
N PHE A 89 -14.11 -10.62 -8.63
CA PHE A 89 -14.51 -9.36 -8.01
C PHE A 89 -14.00 -8.13 -8.78
N LEU A 90 -12.72 -8.13 -9.18
CA LEU A 90 -12.11 -7.03 -9.92
C LEU A 90 -12.72 -6.88 -11.32
N ALA A 91 -13.19 -7.95 -11.96
CA ALA A 91 -13.94 -7.88 -13.21
C ALA A 91 -15.17 -6.96 -13.09
N GLY A 92 -15.90 -7.04 -11.97
CA GLY A 92 -17.00 -6.12 -11.64
C GLY A 92 -16.58 -4.67 -11.44
N CYS A 93 -15.30 -4.41 -11.20
CA CYS A 93 -14.71 -3.06 -11.08
C CYS A 93 -14.07 -2.57 -12.40
N GLY A 94 -14.25 -3.31 -13.50
CA GLY A 94 -13.74 -2.96 -14.82
C GLY A 94 -12.27 -3.32 -15.04
N TYR A 95 -11.78 -4.39 -14.40
CA TYR A 95 -10.47 -4.97 -14.68
C TYR A 95 -10.67 -6.21 -15.56
N ALA A 96 -10.01 -6.29 -16.72
CA ALA A 96 -10.19 -7.45 -17.59
C ALA A 96 -9.48 -8.69 -17.01
N ASP A 97 -10.08 -9.86 -17.19
CA ASP A 97 -9.51 -11.12 -16.70
C ASP A 97 -8.14 -11.43 -17.33
N SER A 98 -7.95 -11.04 -18.59
CA SER A 98 -6.70 -11.20 -19.34
C SER A 98 -5.57 -10.25 -18.93
N TRP A 99 -5.82 -9.29 -18.03
CA TRP A 99 -4.81 -8.31 -17.65
C TRP A 99 -3.74 -8.90 -16.74
N ASP A 100 -2.49 -8.53 -17.00
CA ASP A 100 -1.39 -8.80 -16.09
C ASP A 100 -1.40 -7.84 -14.89
N THR A 101 -0.50 -8.08 -13.93
CA THR A 101 -0.37 -7.25 -12.73
C THR A 101 -0.04 -5.79 -13.07
N VAL A 102 0.73 -5.52 -14.12
CA VAL A 102 1.10 -4.15 -14.53
C VAL A 102 -0.12 -3.40 -15.02
N GLN A 103 -0.93 -4.02 -15.88
CA GLN A 103 -2.17 -3.45 -16.39
C GLN A 103 -3.19 -3.21 -15.25
N CYS A 104 -3.28 -4.12 -14.27
CA CYS A 104 -4.09 -3.91 -13.08
C CYS A 104 -3.61 -2.70 -12.25
N ILE A 105 -2.29 -2.54 -12.07
CA ILE A 105 -1.71 -1.39 -11.36
C ILE A 105 -1.99 -0.09 -12.12
N ASP A 106 -1.82 -0.08 -13.43
CA ASP A 106 -2.06 1.12 -14.24
C ASP A 106 -3.53 1.55 -14.18
N ARG A 107 -4.47 0.60 -14.23
CA ARG A 107 -5.90 0.85 -13.99
C ARG A 107 -6.13 1.45 -12.61
N LEU A 108 -5.57 0.85 -11.56
CA LEU A 108 -5.71 1.34 -10.19
C LEU A 108 -5.18 2.77 -10.05
N CYS A 109 -3.98 3.04 -10.56
CA CYS A 109 -3.36 4.36 -10.52
C CYS A 109 -4.20 5.42 -11.26
N SER A 110 -4.78 5.06 -12.41
CA SER A 110 -5.74 5.92 -13.10
C SER A 110 -6.92 6.26 -12.18
N ARG A 111 -7.55 5.26 -11.57
CA ARG A 111 -8.72 5.46 -10.69
C ARG A 111 -8.38 6.24 -9.42
N LEU A 112 -7.18 6.07 -8.85
CA LEU A 112 -6.73 6.83 -7.68
C LEU A 112 -6.61 8.34 -7.97
N GLY A 113 -6.36 8.71 -9.23
CA GLY A 113 -6.31 10.10 -9.70
C GLY A 113 -7.69 10.74 -9.87
N GLU A 114 -8.75 9.94 -9.95
CA GLU A 114 -10.12 10.42 -10.14
C GLU A 114 -10.69 11.05 -8.85
N LYS A 115 -11.86 11.69 -9.00
CA LYS A 115 -12.59 12.31 -7.89
C LYS A 115 -13.06 11.25 -6.90
N ASP A 116 -13.71 10.20 -7.41
CA ASP A 116 -14.23 9.10 -6.63
C ASP A 116 -13.12 8.11 -6.32
N PHE A 117 -12.99 7.74 -5.04
CA PHE A 117 -11.89 6.90 -4.60
C PHE A 117 -12.22 5.42 -4.87
N PRO A 118 -11.34 4.67 -5.57
CA PRO A 118 -11.58 3.26 -5.86
C PRO A 118 -11.60 2.44 -4.56
N HIS A 119 -12.71 1.80 -4.23
CA HIS A 119 -12.81 0.98 -3.02
C HIS A 119 -12.14 -0.39 -3.17
N GLU A 120 -11.96 -0.88 -4.41
CA GLU A 120 -11.23 -2.10 -4.69
C GLU A 120 -9.73 -2.00 -4.34
N ILE A 121 -9.22 -0.78 -4.08
CA ILE A 121 -7.88 -0.54 -3.53
C ILE A 121 -7.59 -1.42 -2.31
N GLY A 122 -8.61 -1.81 -1.54
CA GLY A 122 -8.45 -2.73 -0.41
C GLY A 122 -7.75 -4.04 -0.80
N ILE A 123 -8.01 -4.57 -1.99
CA ILE A 123 -7.34 -5.78 -2.52
C ILE A 123 -5.86 -5.52 -2.80
N PHE A 124 -5.56 -4.38 -3.42
CA PHE A 124 -4.19 -3.94 -3.70
C PHE A 124 -3.41 -3.57 -2.43
N LEU A 125 -4.13 -3.37 -1.33
CA LEU A 125 -3.64 -3.24 0.04
C LEU A 125 -3.77 -4.58 0.80
N GLY A 126 -3.98 -5.72 0.17
CA GLY A 126 -3.98 -7.02 0.84
C GLY A 126 -5.00 -7.17 1.96
N TYR A 127 -6.12 -6.44 1.91
CA TYR A 127 -7.24 -6.64 2.82
C TYR A 127 -8.06 -7.85 2.36
N PRO A 128 -8.68 -8.60 3.28
CA PRO A 128 -9.52 -9.74 2.93
C PRO A 128 -10.64 -9.34 1.97
N LEU A 129 -10.90 -10.18 0.96
CA LEU A 129 -11.93 -9.93 -0.05
C LEU A 129 -13.32 -9.70 0.58
N GLU A 130 -13.65 -10.46 1.63
CA GLU A 130 -14.89 -10.31 2.39
C GLU A 130 -15.05 -8.92 3.03
N ASP A 131 -13.95 -8.34 3.52
CA ASP A 131 -13.94 -7.02 4.15
C ASP A 131 -14.06 -5.91 3.11
N VAL A 132 -13.42 -6.07 1.95
CA VAL A 132 -13.56 -5.14 0.82
C VAL A 132 -15.00 -5.14 0.30
N LYS A 133 -15.57 -6.33 0.05
CA LYS A 133 -16.97 -6.48 -0.35
C LYS A 133 -17.91 -5.91 0.70
N GLY A 134 -17.67 -6.21 1.98
CA GLY A 134 -18.46 -5.70 3.10
C GLY A 134 -18.42 -4.19 3.22
N PHE A 135 -17.25 -3.58 3.06
CA PHE A 135 -17.11 -2.12 3.06
C PHE A 135 -17.92 -1.46 1.95
N ILE A 136 -17.85 -2.01 0.73
CA ILE A 136 -18.59 -1.49 -0.42
C ILE A 136 -20.10 -1.64 -0.21
N ALA A 137 -20.55 -2.86 0.13
CA ALA A 137 -21.97 -3.16 0.30
C ALA A 137 -22.65 -2.35 1.41
N ASN A 138 -21.91 -2.01 2.47
CA ASN A 138 -22.43 -1.27 3.61
C ASN A 138 -22.09 0.22 3.57
N CYS A 139 -21.54 0.75 2.47
CA CYS A 139 -21.06 2.14 2.38
C CYS A 139 -20.14 2.53 3.56
N GLY A 140 -19.32 1.59 4.00
CA GLY A 140 -18.41 1.74 5.14
C GLY A 140 -19.08 1.81 6.52
N GLN A 141 -20.38 1.54 6.65
CA GLN A 141 -21.10 1.51 7.94
C GLN A 141 -21.18 0.10 8.52
N GLY A 142 -21.52 -0.02 9.81
CA GLY A 142 -21.86 -1.32 10.42
C GLY A 142 -20.72 -2.35 10.51
N CYS A 143 -19.46 -1.91 10.50
CA CYS A 143 -18.32 -2.83 10.64
C CYS A 143 -18.26 -3.44 12.05
N LYS A 144 -17.81 -4.70 12.13
CA LYS A 144 -17.61 -5.44 13.39
C LYS A 144 -16.43 -4.91 14.21
N LEU A 145 -15.39 -4.45 13.52
CA LEU A 145 -14.18 -3.87 14.10
C LEU A 145 -13.64 -2.79 13.16
N CYS A 146 -13.06 -1.73 13.71
CA CYS A 146 -12.37 -0.70 12.96
C CYS A 146 -10.93 -0.58 13.45
N GLY A 147 -9.96 -0.77 12.55
CA GLY A 147 -8.53 -0.62 12.83
C GLY A 147 -7.79 -0.17 11.57
N THR A 148 -6.88 -0.98 11.06
CA THR A 148 -6.17 -0.66 9.80
C THR A 148 -7.14 -0.59 8.60
N TRP A 149 -8.18 -1.43 8.63
CA TRP A 149 -9.35 -1.34 7.75
C TRP A 149 -10.62 -1.59 8.59
N LYS A 150 -11.79 -1.49 7.94
CA LYS A 150 -13.07 -1.82 8.54
C LYS A 150 -13.40 -3.29 8.30
N VAL A 151 -13.58 -4.05 9.36
CA VAL A 151 -13.77 -5.51 9.33
C VAL A 151 -15.25 -5.84 9.28
N TYR A 152 -15.62 -6.70 8.34
CA TYR A 152 -16.94 -7.26 8.12
C TYR A 152 -16.94 -8.79 8.22
N GLY A 153 -15.77 -9.42 8.05
CA GLY A 153 -15.54 -10.85 8.14
C GLY A 153 -15.06 -11.33 9.51
N ASP A 154 -13.91 -11.99 9.54
CA ASP A 154 -13.28 -12.58 10.73
C ASP A 154 -12.54 -11.55 11.60
N VAL A 155 -13.10 -11.26 12.78
CA VAL A 155 -12.59 -10.24 13.70
C VAL A 155 -11.26 -10.65 14.34
N GLU A 156 -11.07 -11.93 14.67
CA GLU A 156 -9.87 -12.36 15.39
C GLU A 156 -8.66 -12.39 14.44
N LYS A 157 -8.85 -12.92 13.21
CA LYS A 157 -7.81 -12.81 12.17
C LYS A 157 -7.45 -11.36 11.86
N ALA A 158 -8.44 -10.46 11.85
CA ALA A 158 -8.18 -9.05 11.63
C ALA A 158 -7.34 -8.41 12.74
N LYS A 159 -7.61 -8.74 14.01
CA LYS A 159 -6.79 -8.27 15.15
C LYS A 159 -5.35 -8.76 15.05
N GLU A 160 -5.14 -10.04 14.75
CA GLU A 160 -3.81 -10.61 14.56
C GLU A 160 -3.04 -9.88 13.44
N MET A 161 -3.71 -9.60 12.32
CA MET A 161 -3.10 -8.84 11.23
C MET A 161 -2.79 -7.39 11.63
N PHE A 162 -3.67 -6.71 12.36
CA PHE A 162 -3.42 -5.36 12.87
C PHE A 162 -2.19 -5.33 13.77
N GLU A 163 -2.07 -6.29 14.70
CA GLU A 163 -0.92 -6.39 15.59
C GLU A 163 0.38 -6.65 14.82
N ARG A 164 0.36 -7.54 13.83
CA ARG A 164 1.53 -7.77 12.96
C ARG A 164 1.94 -6.51 12.21
N PHE A 165 0.97 -5.74 11.71
CA PHE A 165 1.25 -4.47 11.01
C PHE A 165 1.82 -3.42 11.96
N GLU A 166 1.30 -3.35 13.20
CA GLU A 166 1.84 -2.51 14.26
C GLU A 166 3.31 -2.85 14.56
N ASN A 167 3.60 -4.14 14.72
CA ASN A 167 4.95 -4.61 15.02
C ASN A 167 5.92 -4.27 13.90
N CYS A 168 5.52 -4.40 12.63
CA CYS A 168 6.32 -3.96 11.48
C CYS A 168 6.63 -2.46 11.57
N ARG A 169 5.61 -1.65 11.88
CA ARG A 169 5.75 -0.19 12.00
C ARG A 169 6.69 0.20 13.13
N LEU A 170 6.51 -0.38 14.32
CA LEU A 170 7.35 -0.12 15.48
C LEU A 170 8.81 -0.51 15.23
N HIS A 171 9.02 -1.67 14.59
CA HIS A 171 10.34 -2.15 14.22
C HIS A 171 11.01 -1.21 13.21
N LEU A 172 10.39 -0.97 12.06
CA LEU A 172 11.01 -0.18 10.98
C LEU A 172 11.27 1.27 11.41
N CYS A 173 10.33 1.90 12.14
CA CYS A 173 10.55 3.23 12.70
C CYS A 173 11.72 3.28 13.70
N ARG A 174 11.94 2.21 14.48
CA ARG A 174 13.10 2.11 15.40
C ARG A 174 14.40 2.01 14.61
N GLU A 175 14.45 1.20 13.57
CA GLU A 175 15.63 1.04 12.74
C GLU A 175 16.06 2.36 12.07
N LEU A 176 15.10 3.14 11.57
CA LEU A 176 15.38 4.47 11.01
C LEU A 176 15.90 5.45 12.06
N ARG A 177 15.35 5.44 13.28
CA ARG A 177 15.87 6.26 14.39
C ARG A 177 17.30 5.88 14.77
N ASN A 178 17.65 4.61 14.64
CA ASN A 178 19.01 4.10 14.85
C ASN A 178 19.96 4.38 13.68
N GLY A 179 19.49 5.11 12.65
CA GLY A 179 20.32 5.57 11.54
C GLY A 179 20.33 4.65 10.31
N LYS A 180 19.55 3.56 10.30
CA LYS A 180 19.37 2.79 9.06
C LYS A 180 18.62 3.62 8.01
N LYS A 181 19.03 3.49 6.75
CA LYS A 181 18.37 4.13 5.61
C LYS A 181 17.20 3.27 5.17
N LEU A 182 16.06 3.89 4.85
CA LEU A 182 14.84 3.16 4.48
C LEU A 182 15.04 2.15 3.34
N ARG A 183 15.80 2.51 2.31
CA ARG A 183 16.11 1.64 1.16
C ARG A 183 16.79 0.32 1.54
N ASN A 184 17.49 0.27 2.67
CA ASN A 184 18.19 -0.94 3.15
C ASN A 184 17.28 -1.82 4.01
N CYS A 185 16.05 -1.40 4.28
CA CYS A 185 15.11 -2.12 5.14
C CYS A 185 13.96 -2.77 4.36
N ALA A 186 13.87 -2.53 3.05
CA ALA A 186 12.89 -3.19 2.21
C ALA A 186 13.27 -4.67 2.05
N ALA A 187 12.25 -5.54 2.02
CA ALA A 187 12.43 -6.96 1.80
C ALA A 187 13.09 -7.18 0.43
N ASP A 188 14.30 -7.75 0.45
CA ASP A 188 14.96 -8.22 -0.76
C ASP A 188 14.44 -9.60 -1.18
N VAL A 189 14.83 -10.04 -2.37
CA VAL A 189 14.46 -11.34 -2.96
C VAL A 189 14.94 -12.53 -2.09
N THR A 190 15.86 -12.31 -1.15
CA THR A 190 16.45 -13.34 -0.30
C THR A 190 15.91 -13.30 1.14
N ALA A 191 14.72 -13.83 1.40
CA ALA A 191 14.32 -14.33 2.73
C ALA A 191 12.94 -15.02 2.71
N VAL A 192 12.68 -15.93 1.78
CA VAL A 192 11.70 -17.01 2.01
C VAL A 192 12.23 -18.24 1.28
N ALA A 193 13.03 -19.03 1.99
CA ALA A 193 13.24 -20.44 1.70
C ALA A 193 12.44 -21.24 2.73
#